data_AF-A0A672J8X5-F1
#
_entry.id   AF-A0A672J8X5-F1
#
_cell.length_a   1.000
_cell.length_b   1.000
_cell.length_c   1.000
_cell.angle_alpha   90.00
_cell.angle_beta   90.00
_cell.angle_gamma   90.00
#
_symmetry.space_group_name_H-M   'P 1'
#
loop_
_entity.id
_entity.type
_entity.pdbx_description
1 polymer ?
#
loop_
_entity_poly.entity_id
_entity_poly.type
_entity_poly.pdbx_seq_one_letter_code
_entity_poly.pdbx_strand_id
1 'polypeptide(L)'
;MTGISTAGPSTAFICSVHWESCSSVGLANISEVIRCKAAVAWEPNKPLMIEEIEVAPPQANEVRIKIVASSLCRSDLYFLLEGKNGSNFPMVLGHEAAGIVESVGPGCKLWRFEK
;
A
#
# COMPACT_ATOMS: atom_id res chain seq x y z
N MET A 1 20.09 -2.78 2.87
CA MET A 1 18.98 -2.95 3.81
C MET A 1 18.67 -1.60 4.44
N THR A 2 17.79 -0.83 3.82
CA THR A 2 17.26 0.41 4.38
C THR A 2 15.76 0.23 4.42
N GLY A 3 15.27 -0.21 5.58
CA GLY A 3 13.85 -0.39 5.82
C GLY A 3 13.12 0.93 5.65
N ILE A 4 12.07 0.93 4.84
CA ILE A 4 11.09 2.01 4.79
C ILE A 4 10.42 2.01 6.17
N SER A 5 10.70 3.05 6.95
CA SER A 5 10.17 3.22 8.30
C SER A 5 8.64 3.34 8.25
N THR A 6 7.93 2.31 8.72
CA THR A 6 6.48 2.37 8.96
C THR A 6 6.23 3.11 10.26
N ALA A 7 6.17 4.45 10.22
CA ALA A 7 5.81 5.28 11.36
C ALA A 7 4.37 5.82 11.22
N GLY A 8 3.46 5.33 12.07
CA GLY A 8 2.18 5.99 12.40
C GLY A 8 0.91 5.16 12.17
N PRO A 9 -0.09 5.19 13.09
CA PRO A 9 -1.24 4.28 13.11
C PRO A 9 -2.42 4.68 12.19
N SER A 10 -2.20 5.38 11.07
CA SER A 10 -3.34 5.90 10.28
C SER A 10 -3.11 6.11 8.78
N THR A 11 -1.99 5.67 8.20
CA THR A 11 -1.73 5.95 6.78
C THR A 11 -2.19 4.79 5.91
N ALA A 12 -3.30 4.99 5.18
CA ALA A 12 -3.78 4.07 4.17
C ALA A 12 -2.71 3.87 3.09
N PHE A 13 -2.27 2.63 2.90
CA PHE A 13 -1.29 2.25 1.88
C PHE A 13 -2.03 1.90 0.59
N ILE A 14 -1.91 2.73 -0.45
CA ILE A 14 -2.41 2.40 -1.78
C ILE A 14 -1.22 1.98 -2.64
N CYS A 15 -0.99 0.67 -2.69
CA CYS A 15 -0.04 0.04 -3.59
C CYS A 15 -0.79 -0.47 -4.82
N SER A 16 -0.73 0.23 -5.96
CA SER A 16 -1.26 -0.29 -7.23
C SER A 16 -0.40 -1.45 -7.73
N VAL A 17 -0.86 -2.69 -7.51
CA VAL A 17 -0.12 -3.89 -7.86
C VAL A 17 -0.48 -4.39 -9.27
N HIS A 18 0.49 -4.36 -10.19
CA HIS A 18 0.45 -5.21 -11.37
C HIS A 18 1.24 -6.49 -11.07
N TRP A 19 0.55 -7.62 -11.00
CA TRP A 19 1.12 -8.92 -10.63
C TRP A 19 1.36 -9.79 -11.86
N GLU A 20 2.61 -10.14 -12.15
CA GLU A 20 2.94 -11.26 -13.04
C GLU A 20 3.23 -12.52 -12.20
N SER A 21 2.31 -13.48 -12.32
CA SER A 21 2.43 -14.91 -11.99
C SER A 21 2.80 -15.33 -10.55
N CYS A 22 1.77 -15.73 -9.80
CA CYS A 22 1.87 -16.83 -8.83
C CYS A 22 0.50 -17.49 -8.78
N SER A 23 0.50 -18.70 -9.30
CA SER A 23 -0.62 -19.60 -9.51
C SER A 23 -1.15 -20.11 -8.17
N SER A 24 -2.25 -19.53 -7.70
CA SER A 24 -3.42 -20.19 -7.11
C SER A 24 -4.24 -19.18 -6.31
N VAL A 25 -5.55 -19.14 -6.56
CA VAL A 25 -6.52 -18.45 -5.69
C VAL A 25 -6.68 -19.32 -4.44
N GLY A 26 -5.63 -19.39 -3.63
CA GLY A 26 -5.61 -20.00 -2.31
C GLY A 26 -5.54 -18.89 -1.27
N LEU A 27 -6.21 -19.09 -0.12
CA LEU A 27 -6.15 -18.20 1.04
C LEU A 27 -4.70 -17.77 1.27
N ALA A 28 -4.37 -16.52 0.94
CA ALA A 28 -3.03 -16.01 1.13
C ALA A 28 -2.74 -16.03 2.63
N ASN A 29 -1.56 -16.54 3.00
CA ASN A 29 -1.16 -16.69 4.39
C ASN A 29 -1.12 -15.31 5.05
N ILE A 30 -2.02 -15.10 6.01
CA ILE A 30 -2.22 -13.83 6.74
C ILE A 30 -0.91 -13.32 7.38
N SER A 31 0.04 -14.20 7.63
CA SER A 31 1.32 -13.92 8.30
C SER A 31 2.51 -13.64 7.37
N GLU A 32 2.36 -13.77 6.05
CA GLU A 32 3.49 -13.63 5.12
C GLU A 32 3.66 -12.19 4.62
N VAL A 33 4.92 -11.80 4.40
CA VAL A 33 5.29 -10.55 3.73
C VAL A 33 5.09 -10.72 2.22
N ILE A 34 4.41 -9.77 1.59
CA ILE A 34 4.18 -9.77 0.14
C ILE A 34 5.16 -8.81 -0.53
N ARG A 35 5.85 -9.27 -1.58
CA ARG A 35 6.63 -8.41 -2.46
C ARG A 35 5.77 -7.93 -3.62
N CYS A 36 5.76 -6.64 -3.90
CA CYS A 36 4.97 -6.08 -5.00
C CYS A 36 5.55 -4.77 -5.52
N LYS A 37 5.08 -4.32 -6.69
CA LYS A 37 5.52 -3.06 -7.28
C LYS A 37 4.72 -1.90 -6.70
N ALA A 38 5.40 -0.81 -6.35
CA ALA A 38 4.79 0.45 -5.95
C ALA A 38 5.50 1.65 -6.60
N ALA A 39 4.76 2.74 -6.80
CA ALA A 39 5.34 4.03 -7.18
C ALA A 39 5.80 4.77 -5.93
N VAL A 40 7.11 4.83 -5.71
CA VAL A 40 7.73 5.43 -4.53
C VAL A 40 8.22 6.84 -4.85
N ALA A 41 7.79 7.80 -4.05
CA ALA A 41 8.37 9.13 -4.01
C ALA A 41 9.54 9.10 -3.02
N TRP A 42 10.76 9.21 -3.54
CA TRP A 42 11.98 9.23 -2.70
C TRP A 42 12.30 10.62 -2.15
N GLU A 43 11.97 11.66 -2.92
CA GLU A 43 12.26 13.06 -2.61
C GLU A 43 11.14 13.95 -3.19
N PRO A 44 10.91 15.14 -2.62
CA PRO A 44 9.96 16.10 -3.20
C PRO A 44 10.43 16.55 -4.58
N ASN A 45 9.47 16.81 -5.47
CA ASN A 45 9.67 17.31 -6.82
C ASN A 45 10.60 16.43 -7.70
N LYS A 46 10.64 15.13 -7.42
CA LYS A 46 11.29 14.12 -8.27
C LYS A 46 10.24 13.20 -8.90
N PRO A 47 10.51 12.64 -10.10
CA PRO A 47 9.68 11.59 -10.65
C PRO A 47 9.53 10.41 -9.68
N LEU A 48 8.35 9.80 -9.66
CA LEU A 48 8.12 8.57 -8.92
C LEU A 48 8.93 7.43 -9.55
N MET A 49 9.49 6.57 -8.70
CA MET A 49 10.23 5.38 -9.13
C MET A 49 9.36 4.15 -8.90
N ILE A 50 9.29 3.25 -9.88
CA ILE A 50 8.61 1.95 -9.71
C ILE A 50 9.60 1.01 -9.03
N GLU A 51 9.33 0.70 -7.77
CA GLU A 51 10.19 -0.12 -6.92
C GLU A 51 9.46 -1.42 -6.53
N GLU A 52 10.24 -2.47 -6.25
CA GLU A 52 9.74 -3.65 -5.56
C GLU A 52 9.81 -3.40 -4.04
N ILE A 53 8.65 -3.44 -3.37
CA ILE A 53 8.52 -3.18 -1.94
C ILE A 53 8.00 -4.42 -1.21
N GLU A 54 8.29 -4.49 0.08
CA GLU A 54 7.77 -5.50 1.00
C GLU A 54 6.60 -4.94 1.81
N VAL A 55 5.45 -5.59 1.71
CA VAL A 55 4.22 -5.25 2.45
C VAL A 55 4.03 -6.27 3.57
N ALA A 56 4.10 -5.78 4.81
CA ALA A 56 3.93 -6.61 6.00
C ALA A 56 2.53 -7.26 6.07
N PRO A 57 2.39 -8.36 6.82
CA PRO A 57 1.07 -8.87 7.21
C PRO A 57 0.25 -7.83 8.00
N PRO A 58 -1.08 -7.80 7.85
CA PRO A 58 -1.92 -6.86 8.59
C PRO A 58 -1.90 -7.17 10.10
N GLN A 59 -1.72 -6.13 10.92
CA GLN A 59 -1.80 -6.20 12.37
C GLN A 59 -3.25 -6.18 12.86
N ALA A 60 -3.46 -6.18 14.19
CA ALA A 60 -4.79 -6.12 14.77
C ALA A 60 -5.58 -4.90 14.25
N ASN A 61 -6.81 -5.14 13.79
CA ASN A 61 -7.72 -4.15 13.18
C ASN A 61 -7.23 -3.53 11.85
N GLU A 62 -6.23 -4.13 11.19
CA GLU A 62 -5.80 -3.72 9.85
C GLU A 62 -6.39 -4.62 8.76
N VAL A 63 -6.40 -4.11 7.53
CA VAL A 63 -6.84 -4.84 6.34
C VAL A 63 -5.79 -4.65 5.26
N ARG A 64 -5.34 -5.75 4.65
CA ARG A 64 -4.45 -5.72 3.50
C ARG A 64 -5.28 -5.90 2.23
N ILE A 65 -5.16 -4.95 1.31
CA ILE A 65 -5.99 -4.85 0.10
C ILE A 65 -5.11 -4.96 -1.13
N LYS A 66 -5.51 -5.83 -2.05
CA LYS A 66 -4.96 -5.85 -3.41
C LYS A 66 -5.62 -4.74 -4.22
N ILE A 67 -4.91 -3.64 -4.45
CA ILE A 67 -5.41 -2.55 -5.28
C ILE A 67 -5.48 -3.01 -6.74
N VAL A 68 -6.64 -2.80 -7.36
CA VAL A 68 -6.90 -3.15 -8.77
C VAL A 68 -6.83 -1.90 -9.64
N ALA A 69 -7.27 -0.76 -9.12
CA ALA A 69 -7.20 0.53 -9.81
C ALA A 69 -7.03 1.66 -8.79
N SER A 70 -6.27 2.68 -9.17
CA SER A 70 -6.09 3.92 -8.41
C SER A 70 -6.12 5.11 -9.37
N SER A 71 -6.74 6.21 -8.95
CA SER A 71 -6.67 7.50 -9.64
C SER A 71 -5.64 8.42 -9.00
N LEU A 72 -5.31 9.50 -9.71
CA LEU A 72 -4.48 10.59 -9.21
C LEU A 72 -5.37 11.80 -8.92
N CYS A 73 -5.25 12.32 -7.71
CA CYS A 73 -5.89 13.57 -7.33
C CYS A 73 -4.89 14.72 -7.35
N ARG A 74 -5.39 15.94 -7.32
CA ARG A 74 -4.56 17.15 -7.18
C ARG A 74 -3.74 17.12 -5.88
N SER A 75 -4.27 16.56 -4.80
CA SER A 75 -3.58 16.41 -3.52
C SER A 75 -2.32 15.56 -3.62
N ASP A 76 -2.32 14.50 -4.44
CA ASP A 76 -1.11 13.68 -4.63
C ASP A 76 0.03 14.50 -5.25
N LEU A 77 -0.30 15.34 -6.24
CA LEU A 77 0.64 16.27 -6.85
C LEU A 77 1.09 17.37 -5.88
N TYR A 78 0.16 17.89 -5.07
CA TYR A 78 0.49 18.88 -4.05
C TYR A 78 1.55 18.36 -3.08
N PHE A 79 1.37 17.14 -2.56
CA PHE A 79 2.34 16.52 -1.65
C PHE A 79 3.66 16.19 -2.34
N LEU A 80 3.63 15.70 -3.59
CA LEU A 80 4.83 15.37 -4.34
C LEU A 80 5.66 16.61 -4.70
N LEU A 81 5.03 17.65 -5.24
CA LEU A 81 5.72 18.79 -5.86
C LEU A 81 6.04 19.89 -4.86
N GLU A 82 5.11 20.21 -3.95
CA GLU A 82 5.29 21.34 -3.03
C GLU A 82 6.07 20.96 -1.77
N GLY A 83 6.15 19.66 -1.45
CA GLY A 83 6.91 19.16 -0.30
C GLY A 83 6.49 19.78 1.05
N LYS A 84 5.30 20.37 1.14
CA LYS A 84 4.83 21.08 2.32
C LYS A 84 3.97 20.19 3.21
N ASN A 85 4.15 20.39 4.52
CA ASN A 85 3.49 19.71 5.66
C ASN A 85 4.15 18.43 6.17
N GLY A 86 5.46 18.46 6.47
CA GLY A 86 6.09 17.37 7.23
C GLY A 86 6.00 16.01 6.53
N SER A 87 5.93 16.02 5.20
CA SER A 87 5.87 14.82 4.36
C SER A 87 7.11 13.99 4.60
N ASN A 88 6.96 12.85 5.27
CA ASN A 88 8.04 11.90 5.51
C ASN A 88 8.31 11.13 4.22
N PHE A 89 9.25 11.62 3.41
CA PHE A 89 9.82 10.84 2.32
C PHE A 89 10.82 9.80 2.90
N PRO A 90 10.91 8.58 2.33
CA PRO A 90 10.19 8.09 1.16
C PRO A 90 8.73 7.73 1.46
N MET A 91 7.85 7.90 0.47
CA MET A 91 6.41 7.67 0.61
C MET A 91 5.80 7.04 -0.64
N VAL A 92 4.78 6.19 -0.45
CA VAL A 92 3.86 5.75 -1.51
C VAL A 92 2.61 6.62 -1.43
N LEU A 93 2.33 7.39 -2.49
CA LEU A 93 1.18 8.28 -2.58
C LEU A 93 -0.08 7.53 -3.05
N GLY A 94 -1.20 8.24 -3.15
CA GLY A 94 -2.48 7.70 -3.60
C GLY A 94 -3.44 7.54 -2.44
N HIS A 95 -4.63 8.14 -2.59
CA HIS A 95 -5.73 8.07 -1.62
C HIS A 95 -7.09 7.80 -2.29
N GLU A 96 -7.08 7.48 -3.58
CA GLU A 96 -8.27 7.17 -4.37
C GLU A 96 -8.08 5.84 -5.10
N ALA A 97 -8.59 4.74 -4.54
CA ALA A 97 -8.44 3.42 -5.14
C ALA A 97 -9.59 2.47 -4.86
N ALA A 98 -9.66 1.43 -5.69
CA ALA A 98 -10.54 0.28 -5.50
C ALA A 98 -9.70 -1.00 -5.60
N GLY A 99 -10.07 -1.98 -4.78
CA GLY A 99 -9.32 -3.22 -4.67
C GLY A 99 -10.14 -4.37 -4.09
N ILE A 100 -9.49 -5.51 -3.99
CA ILE A 100 -10.04 -6.74 -3.41
C ILE A 100 -9.33 -6.96 -2.08
N VAL A 101 -10.08 -7.23 -1.02
CA VAL A 101 -9.49 -7.59 0.28
C VAL A 101 -8.68 -8.87 0.11
N GLU A 102 -7.41 -8.85 0.48
CA GLU A 102 -6.52 -10.02 0.41
C GLU A 102 -6.48 -10.74 1.76
N SER A 103 -6.28 -10.00 2.86
CA SER A 103 -6.31 -10.54 4.21
C SER A 103 -6.76 -9.50 5.23
N VAL A 104 -7.25 -9.98 6.38
CA VAL A 104 -7.71 -9.16 7.50
C VAL A 104 -6.95 -9.55 8.76
N GLY A 105 -6.55 -8.55 9.53
CA GLY A 105 -5.87 -8.77 10.80
C GLY A 105 -6.82 -9.17 11.93
N PRO A 106 -6.29 -9.63 13.07
CA PRO A 106 -7.09 -10.03 14.22
C PRO A 106 -8.04 -8.92 14.68
N GLY A 107 -9.28 -9.28 15.03
CA GLY A 107 -10.28 -8.33 15.54
C GLY A 107 -11.09 -7.60 14.47
N CYS A 108 -10.72 -7.71 13.19
CA CYS A 108 -11.47 -7.11 12.09
C CYS A 108 -12.76 -7.91 11.79
N LYS A 109 -13.93 -7.35 12.10
CA LYS A 109 -15.22 -8.07 12.04
C LYS A 109 -16.11 -7.71 10.86
N LEU A 110 -15.91 -6.54 10.24
CA LEU A 110 -16.77 -6.01 9.16
C LEU A 110 -16.43 -6.62 7.80
N TRP A 111 -15.16 -6.96 7.59
CA TRP A 111 -14.67 -7.60 6.36
C TRP A 111 -14.68 -9.11 6.57
N ARG A 112 -15.84 -9.75 6.41
CA ARG A 112 -15.99 -11.21 6.43
C ARG A 112 -16.24 -11.71 5.03
N PHE A 113 -15.44 -12.69 4.62
CA PHE A 113 -15.75 -13.51 3.47
C PHE A 113 -16.78 -14.55 3.92
N GLU A 114 -18.05 -14.32 3.60
CA GLU A 114 -19.04 -15.40 3.65
C GLU A 114 -18.62 -16.43 2.60
N LYS A 115 -18.48 -17.69 3.04
CA LYS A 115 -18.34 -18.82 2.13
C LYS A 115 -19.70 -19.19 1.56
#